data_AF-A0A7S2UW96-F1
#
_entry.id   AF-A0A7S2UW96-F1
#
_cell.length_a   1.000
_cell.length_b   1.000
_cell.length_c   1.000
_cell.angle_alpha   90.00
_cell.angle_beta   90.00
_cell.angle_gamma   90.00
#
_symmetry.space_group_name_H-M   'P 1'
#
loop_
_entity.id
_entity.type
_entity.pdbx_description
1 polymer ?
#
loop_
_entity_poly.entity_id
_entity_poly.type
_entity_poly.pdbx_seq_one_letter_code
_entity_poly.pdbx_strand_id
1 'polypeptide(L)'
;FSPSHAETETRLYHNIIEVTSTHCTSNGGVFSSLLIFWKFALVAAGCYFSYVTRNLSSKLVESKRMFAAINQIACVSVLTGLVMFAGVNMHVKVMFLALGVVICVVGSTMLVMLPKILHKGDV
;
A
#
# COMPACT_ATOMS: atom_id res chain seq x y z
N PHE A 1 22.20 -10.16 1.07
CA PHE A 1 21.47 -10.69 2.24
C PHE A 1 22.03 -9.96 3.46
N SER A 2 21.35 -8.93 3.96
CA SER A 2 21.82 -8.17 5.13
C SER A 2 21.02 -8.66 6.35
N PRO A 3 21.68 -9.05 7.46
CA PRO A 3 20.97 -9.54 8.63
C PRO A 3 20.14 -8.41 9.25
N SER A 4 18.85 -8.67 9.43
CA SER A 4 17.94 -7.82 10.20
C SER A 4 18.31 -7.88 11.68
N HIS A 5 18.61 -6.73 12.28
CA HIS A 5 18.80 -6.62 13.72
C HIS A 5 17.49 -6.16 14.37
N ALA A 6 17.13 -6.77 15.50
CA ALA A 6 15.96 -6.41 16.27
C ALA A 6 16.38 -5.45 17.39
N GLU A 7 15.97 -4.18 17.30
CA GLU A 7 16.22 -3.18 18.34
C GLU A 7 15.11 -3.26 19.38
N THR A 8 15.48 -3.45 20.65
CA THR A 8 14.55 -3.74 21.75
C THR A 8 14.53 -2.56 22.73
N GLU A 9 13.43 -1.83 22.83
CA GLU A 9 13.23 -0.86 23.91
C GLU A 9 12.77 -1.58 25.18
N THR A 10 13.54 -1.42 26.26
CA THR A 10 13.26 -2.01 27.57
C THR A 10 12.97 -0.91 28.59
N ARG A 11 11.82 -0.96 29.25
CA ARG A 11 11.54 -0.13 30.44
C ARG A 11 11.70 -1.00 31.69
N LEU A 12 12.59 -0.58 32.60
CA LEU A 12 12.81 -1.22 33.90
C LEU A 12 11.69 -0.81 34.86
N TYR A 13 10.75 -1.71 35.13
CA TYR A 13 9.82 -1.61 36.25
C TYR A 13 10.06 -2.79 37.21
N HIS A 14 10.40 -2.47 38.47
CA HIS A 14 10.36 -3.39 39.61
C HIS A 14 11.01 -4.79 39.39
N ASN A 15 12.27 -4.86 38.97
CA ASN A 15 13.05 -6.10 38.76
C ASN A 15 12.50 -7.07 37.68
N ILE A 16 11.55 -6.64 36.84
CA ILE A 16 11.04 -7.43 35.71
C ILE A 16 11.41 -6.69 34.42
N ILE A 17 12.10 -7.37 33.51
CA ILE A 17 12.43 -6.83 32.18
C ILE A 17 11.18 -6.99 31.32
N GLU A 18 10.39 -5.92 31.18
CA GLU A 18 9.27 -5.88 30.26
C GLU A 18 9.76 -5.33 28.91
N VAL A 19 9.78 -6.21 27.90
CA VAL A 19 10.10 -5.82 26.52
C VAL A 19 8.91 -5.03 25.96
N THR A 20 9.07 -3.71 25.86
CA THR A 20 7.97 -2.81 25.47
C THR A 20 7.81 -2.70 23.96
N SER A 21 8.89 -2.83 23.17
CA SER A 21 8.81 -2.88 21.71
C SER A 21 10.06 -3.48 21.08
N THR A 22 9.87 -4.32 20.06
CA THR A 22 10.95 -4.87 19.23
C THR A 22 10.73 -4.43 17.78
N HIS A 23 11.67 -3.69 17.22
CA HIS A 23 11.61 -3.19 15.85
C HIS A 23 12.70 -3.83 14.99
N CYS A 24 12.33 -4.32 13.81
CA CYS A 24 13.29 -4.83 12.84
C CYS A 24 13.92 -3.66 12.08
N THR A 25 15.22 -3.47 12.24
CA THR A 25 16.01 -2.50 11.46
C THR A 25 17.00 -3.27 10.58
N SER A 26 17.35 -2.68 9.45
CA SER A 26 18.42 -3.19 8.58
C SER A 26 19.49 -2.13 8.48
N ASN A 27 20.75 -2.55 8.60
CA ASN A 27 21.91 -1.66 8.59
C ASN A 27 22.11 -0.95 7.22
N GLY A 28 21.41 -1.41 6.16
CA GLY A 28 21.48 -0.85 4.81
C GLY A 28 20.18 -0.15 4.38
N GLY A 29 20.00 1.11 4.78
CA GLY A 29 18.83 1.92 4.37
C GLY A 29 18.73 2.20 2.87
N VAL A 30 19.85 2.15 2.14
CA VAL A 30 19.94 2.47 0.70
C VAL A 30 19.07 1.53 -0.15
N PHE A 31 19.05 0.23 0.17
CA PHE A 31 18.29 -0.76 -0.59
C PHE A 31 16.77 -0.57 -0.41
N SER A 32 16.34 -0.27 0.82
CA SER A 32 14.93 0.00 1.12
C SER A 32 14.45 1.27 0.40
N SER A 33 15.25 2.34 0.43
CA SER A 33 14.94 3.58 -0.29
C SER A 33 14.86 3.39 -1.80
N LEU A 34 15.78 2.61 -2.39
CA LEU A 34 15.77 2.32 -3.83
C LEU A 34 14.51 1.51 -4.22
N LEU A 35 14.12 0.54 -3.40
CA LEU A 35 12.89 -0.24 -3.61
C LEU A 35 11.63 0.62 -3.55
N ILE A 36 11.56 1.55 -2.59
CA ILE A 36 10.44 2.49 -2.48
C ILE A 36 10.37 3.37 -3.72
N PHE A 37 11.50 3.95 -4.13
CA PHE A 37 11.58 4.78 -5.34
C PHE A 37 11.13 4.03 -6.59
N TRP A 38 11.61 2.80 -6.78
CA TRP A 38 11.20 1.95 -7.90
C TRP A 38 9.69 1.67 -7.90
N LYS A 39 9.11 1.38 -6.74
CA LYS A 39 7.66 1.18 -6.62
C LYS A 39 6.88 2.45 -6.97
N PHE A 40 7.34 3.62 -6.55
CA PHE A 40 6.73 4.89 -6.93
C PHE A 40 6.78 5.13 -8.44
N ALA A 41 7.91 4.84 -9.10
CA ALA A 41 8.04 4.94 -10.54
C ALA A 41 7.05 4.02 -11.27
N LEU A 42 6.86 2.78 -10.79
CA LEU A 42 5.88 1.85 -11.34
C LEU A 42 4.45 2.34 -11.18
N VAL A 43 4.08 2.90 -10.01
CA VAL A 43 2.74 3.47 -9.80
C VAL A 43 2.52 4.66 -10.73
N ALA A 44 3.49 5.56 -10.87
CA ALA A 44 3.40 6.69 -11.79
C ALA A 44 3.25 6.24 -13.26
N ALA A 45 4.02 5.24 -13.69
CA ALA A 45 3.89 4.64 -15.01
C ALA A 45 2.50 3.99 -15.21
N GLY A 46 1.97 3.30 -14.19
CA GLY A 46 0.61 2.76 -14.18
C GLY A 46 -0.46 3.85 -14.35
N CYS A 47 -0.34 4.96 -13.62
CA CYS A 47 -1.22 6.11 -13.75
C CYS A 47 -1.14 6.74 -15.15
N TYR A 48 0.07 6.90 -15.69
CA TYR A 48 0.29 7.42 -17.05
C TYR A 48 -0.38 6.54 -18.10
N PHE A 49 -0.13 5.23 -18.05
CA PHE A 49 -0.72 4.26 -18.98
C PHE A 49 -2.25 4.24 -18.89
N SER A 50 -2.78 4.33 -17.67
CA SER A 50 -4.22 4.43 -17.42
C SER A 50 -4.81 5.70 -18.04
N TYR A 51 -4.13 6.85 -17.92
CA TYR A 51 -4.58 8.11 -18.50
C TYR A 51 -4.57 8.09 -20.03
N VAL A 52 -3.56 7.49 -20.65
CA VAL A 52 -3.47 7.33 -22.10
C VAL A 52 -4.60 6.44 -22.63
N THR A 53 -4.94 5.37 -21.91
CA THR A 53 -5.93 4.38 -22.33
C THR A 53 -7.40 4.78 -22.05
N ARG A 54 -7.64 5.92 -21.38
CA ARG A 54 -8.98 6.35 -20.91
C ARG A 54 -10.01 6.59 -22.02
N ASN A 55 -9.56 6.97 -23.22
CA ASN A 55 -10.40 7.34 -24.37
C ASN A 55 -10.36 6.31 -25.51
N LEU A 56 -9.87 5.10 -25.25
CA LEU A 56 -10.00 4.01 -26.21
C LEU A 56 -11.48 3.65 -26.36
N SER A 57 -11.85 3.26 -27.58
CA SER A 57 -13.22 2.97 -28.08
C SER A 57 -14.20 2.42 -27.04
N SER A 58 -15.48 2.79 -27.16
CA SER A 58 -16.60 2.41 -26.25
C SER A 58 -16.77 0.91 -26.01
N LYS A 59 -16.11 0.05 -26.81
CA LYS A 59 -16.06 -1.40 -26.64
C LYS A 59 -15.18 -1.86 -25.46
N LEU A 60 -14.34 -0.98 -24.90
CA LEU A 60 -13.43 -1.28 -23.78
C LEU A 60 -13.93 -0.67 -22.46
N VAL A 61 -15.17 -0.98 -22.05
CA VAL A 61 -15.72 -0.53 -20.74
C VAL A 61 -14.82 -0.96 -19.56
N GLU A 62 -14.05 -2.03 -19.73
CA GLU A 62 -13.07 -2.51 -18.75
C GLU A 62 -11.90 -1.52 -18.52
N SER A 63 -11.50 -0.73 -19.53
CA SER A 63 -10.39 0.23 -19.38
C SER A 63 -10.71 1.34 -18.39
N LYS A 64 -11.96 1.84 -18.40
CA LYS A 64 -12.42 2.88 -17.47
C LYS A 64 -12.41 2.40 -16.01
N ARG A 65 -12.71 1.11 -15.78
CA ARG A 65 -12.68 0.51 -14.44
C ARG A 65 -11.26 0.26 -13.95
N MET A 66 -10.38 -0.17 -14.84
CA MET A 66 -8.95 -0.28 -14.53
C MET A 66 -8.33 1.08 -14.20
N PHE A 67 -8.71 2.13 -14.93
CA PHE A 67 -8.32 3.50 -14.61
C PHE A 67 -8.74 3.91 -13.19
N ALA A 68 -10.00 3.65 -12.82
CA ALA A 68 -10.49 3.95 -11.48
C ALA A 68 -9.77 3.16 -10.38
N ALA A 69 -9.50 1.87 -10.60
CA ALA A 69 -8.77 1.02 -9.65
C ALA A 69 -7.32 1.49 -9.45
N ILE A 70 -6.61 1.82 -10.52
CA ILE A 70 -5.22 2.30 -10.44
C ILE A 70 -5.14 3.66 -9.75
N ASN A 71 -6.08 4.56 -10.05
CA ASN A 71 -6.14 5.85 -9.37
C ASN A 71 -6.46 5.71 -7.87
N GLN A 72 -7.36 4.80 -7.50
CA GLN A 72 -7.64 4.49 -6.09
C GLN A 72 -6.39 4.01 -5.37
N ILE A 73 -5.66 3.05 -5.95
CA ILE A 73 -4.42 2.52 -5.37
C ILE A 73 -3.36 3.62 -5.22
N ALA A 74 -3.24 4.51 -6.21
CA ALA A 74 -2.32 5.64 -6.14
C ALA A 74 -2.69 6.60 -4.99
N CYS A 75 -3.95 7.00 -4.87
CA CYS A 75 -4.39 7.89 -3.79
C CYS A 75 -4.18 7.29 -2.39
N VAL A 76 -4.56 6.02 -2.19
CA VAL A 76 -4.42 5.34 -0.89
C VAL A 76 -2.95 5.13 -0.52
N SER A 77 -2.09 4.80 -1.50
CA SER A 77 -0.65 4.61 -1.24
C SER A 77 0.05 5.92 -0.87
N VAL A 78 -0.30 7.04 -1.51
CA VAL A 78 0.21 8.38 -1.13
C VAL A 78 -0.24 8.76 0.28
N LEU A 79 -1.53 8.58 0.59
CA LEU A 79 -2.07 8.91 1.92
C LEU A 79 -1.40 8.07 3.03
N THR A 80 -1.26 6.77 2.80
CA THR A 80 -0.62 5.85 3.76
C THR A 80 0.87 6.17 3.90
N GLY A 81 1.54 6.52 2.81
CA GLY A 81 2.93 6.97 2.82
C GLY A 81 3.13 8.23 3.66
N LEU A 82 2.27 9.24 3.52
CA LEU A 82 2.34 10.47 4.32
C LEU A 82 2.23 10.18 5.82
N VAL A 83 1.34 9.29 6.24
CA VAL A 83 1.19 8.90 7.65
C VAL A 83 2.43 8.15 8.17
N MET A 84 3.09 7.35 7.33
CA MET A 84 4.34 6.67 7.69
C MET A 84 5.49 7.64 7.96
N PHE A 85 5.59 8.70 7.17
CA PHE A 85 6.60 9.75 7.35
C PHE A 85 6.21 10.79 8.40
N ALA A 86 4.94 10.84 8.82
CA ALA A 86 4.51 11.69 9.92
C ALA A 86 5.15 11.22 11.24
N GLY A 87 5.49 12.16 12.12
CA GLY A 87 6.04 11.89 13.45
C GLY A 87 5.03 11.34 14.46
N VAL A 88 4.08 10.52 14.01
CA VAL A 88 3.00 9.94 14.81
C VAL A 88 3.44 8.62 15.49
N ASN A 89 2.68 8.20 16.50
CA ASN A 89 2.94 6.95 17.24
C ASN A 89 2.94 5.72 16.33
N MET A 90 3.81 4.74 16.62
CA MET A 90 3.93 3.50 15.83
C MET A 90 2.62 2.71 15.71
N HIS A 91 1.81 2.65 16.77
CA HIS A 91 0.49 2.01 16.73
C HIS A 91 -0.44 2.62 15.69
N VAL A 92 -0.42 3.95 15.57
CA VAL A 92 -1.25 4.69 14.60
C VAL A 92 -0.75 4.42 13.18
N LYS A 93 0.58 4.37 12.97
CA LYS A 93 1.17 4.03 11.66
C LYS A 93 0.74 2.65 11.17
N VAL A 94 0.81 1.65 12.04
CA VAL A 94 0.43 0.26 11.71
C VAL A 94 -1.06 0.15 11.42
N MET A 95 -1.92 0.83 12.20
CA MET A 95 -3.36 0.85 11.97
C MET A 95 -3.71 1.46 10.61
N PHE A 96 -3.13 2.60 10.26
CA PHE A 96 -3.35 3.25 8.96
C PHE A 96 -2.84 2.40 7.80
N LEU A 97 -1.70 1.73 7.97
CA LEU A 97 -1.19 0.79 6.96
C LEU A 97 -2.16 -0.35 6.72
N ALA A 98 -2.64 -1.00 7.78
CA ALA A 98 -3.56 -2.12 7.68
C ALA A 98 -4.85 -1.71 6.98
N LEU A 99 -5.44 -0.57 7.36
CA LEU A 99 -6.63 -0.02 6.72
C LEU A 99 -6.38 0.32 5.24
N GLY A 100 -5.26 0.97 4.94
CA GLY A 100 -4.88 1.31 3.56
C GLY A 100 -4.76 0.07 2.68
N VAL A 101 -4.13 -1.00 3.18
CA VAL A 101 -4.00 -2.28 2.47
C VAL A 101 -5.37 -2.92 2.23
N VAL A 102 -6.22 -3.00 3.27
CA VAL A 102 -7.56 -3.60 3.14
C VAL A 102 -8.41 -2.84 2.11
N ILE A 103 -8.42 -1.51 2.17
CA ILE A 103 -9.16 -0.66 1.23
C ILE A 103 -8.63 -0.86 -0.20
N CYS A 104 -7.31 -0.91 -0.37
CA CYS A 104 -6.71 -1.18 -1.69
C CYS A 104 -7.13 -2.54 -2.24
N VAL A 105 -7.01 -3.61 -1.46
CA VAL A 105 -7.28 -4.98 -1.91
C VAL A 105 -8.77 -5.16 -2.20
N VAL A 106 -9.63 -4.84 -1.25
CA VAL A 106 -11.07 -5.02 -1.39
C VAL A 106 -11.61 -4.08 -2.47
N GLY A 107 -11.22 -2.81 -2.45
CA GLY A 107 -11.66 -1.82 -3.43
C GLY A 107 -11.29 -2.18 -4.86
N SER A 108 -10.01 -2.44 -5.12
CA SER A 108 -9.56 -2.79 -6.47
C SER A 108 -10.18 -4.11 -6.97
N THR A 109 -10.29 -5.11 -6.10
CA THR A 109 -10.93 -6.40 -6.44
C THR A 109 -12.40 -6.19 -6.79
N MET A 110 -13.14 -5.41 -6.00
CA MET A 110 -14.55 -5.11 -6.27
C MET A 110 -14.72 -4.35 -7.59
N LEU A 111 -13.92 -3.31 -7.84
CA LEU A 111 -14.04 -2.54 -9.10
C LEU A 111 -13.82 -3.40 -10.35
N VAL A 112 -12.94 -4.41 -10.27
CA VAL A 112 -12.61 -5.28 -11.40
C VAL A 112 -13.55 -6.49 -11.51
N MET A 113 -13.93 -7.11 -10.39
CA MET A 113 -14.70 -8.37 -10.38
C MET A 113 -16.21 -8.16 -10.39
N LEU A 114 -16.73 -7.12 -9.74
CA LEU A 114 -18.17 -6.84 -9.65
C LEU A 114 -18.90 -6.90 -11.00
N PRO A 115 -18.42 -6.26 -12.09
CA PRO A 115 -19.12 -6.33 -13.36
C PRO A 115 -19.05 -7.70 -14.05
N LYS A 116 -18.04 -8.51 -13.74
CA LYS A 116 -17.91 -9.87 -14.30
C LYS A 116 -18.89 -10.83 -13.65
N ILE A 117 -19.20 -10.60 -12.37
CA ILE A 117 -20.17 -11.37 -11.61
C ILE A 117 -21.60 -10.96 -12.00
N LEU A 118 -21.88 -9.65 -12.08
CA LEU A 118 -23.20 -9.14 -12.45
C LEU A 118 -23.61 -9.58 -13.87
N HIS A 119 -22.72 -9.49 -14.86
CA HIS A 119 -23.03 -9.98 -16.22
C HIS A 119 -23.24 -11.49 -16.31
N LYS A 120 -22.73 -12.29 -15.36
CA LYS A 120 -22.93 -13.74 -15.33
C LYS A 120 -24.19 -14.16 -14.58
N GLY A 121 -24.83 -13.24 -13.85
CA GLY A 121 -26.07 -13.49 -13.11
C GLY A 121 -27.34 -13.28 -13.94
N ASP A 122 -27.24 -12.74 -15.15
CA ASP A 122 -28.35 -12.53 -16.10
C ASP A 122 -28.47 -13.67 -17.14
N VAL A 123 -28.42 -14.93 -16.69
CA VAL A 123 -28.76 -16.12 -17.52
C VAL A 123 -29.79 -16.98 -16.78
#